data_AF-A0A6A3HV88-F1
#
_entry.id   AF-A0A6A3HV88-F1
#
_cell.length_a   1.000
_cell.length_b   1.000
_cell.length_c   1.000
_cell.angle_alpha   90.00
_cell.angle_beta   90.00
_cell.angle_gamma   90.00
#
_symmetry.space_group_name_H-M   'P 1'
#
loop_
_entity.id
_entity.type
_entity.pdbx_description
1 polymer ?
#
loop_
_entity_poly.entity_id
_entity_poly.type
_entity_poly.pdbx_seq_one_letter_code
_entity_poly.pdbx_strand_id
1 'polypeptide(L)'
;MASSYSTSVRAVAQLLITMLPDDVRPSSRLVTHDPGLGIQSDSYNCGVYVLLDFEMFCGSEPLGHLDKKTLQCMRYRYLRMCMKEEGSSSS
;
A
#
# COMPACT_ATOMS: atom_id res chain seq x y z
N MET A 1 6.81 18.84 -9.44
CA MET A 1 5.73 19.40 -8.59
C MET A 1 5.26 18.30 -7.65
N ALA A 2 5.21 18.56 -6.35
CA ALA A 2 4.63 17.60 -5.41
C ALA A 2 3.11 17.57 -5.62
N SER A 3 2.54 16.39 -5.82
CA SER A 3 1.09 16.21 -5.98
C SER A 3 0.35 16.71 -4.72
N SER A 4 -0.84 17.30 -4.85
CA SER A 4 -1.66 17.69 -3.69
C SER A 4 -1.92 16.51 -2.75
N TYR A 5 -2.05 15.29 -3.30
CA TYR A 5 -2.15 14.05 -2.55
C TYR A 5 -0.93 13.80 -1.65
N SER A 6 0.28 14.11 -2.11
CA SER A 6 1.50 13.93 -1.31
C SER A 6 1.56 14.87 -0.11
N THR A 7 0.95 16.06 -0.20
CA THR A 7 0.80 16.97 0.93
C THR A 7 -0.15 16.38 1.98
N SER A 8 -1.30 15.84 1.56
CA SER A 8 -2.25 15.18 2.45
C SER A 8 -1.65 13.95 3.13
N VAL A 9 -0.95 13.08 2.36
CA VAL A 9 -0.26 11.90 2.90
C VAL A 9 0.81 12.30 3.92
N ARG A 10 1.57 13.37 3.64
CA ARG A 10 2.57 13.89 4.59
C ARG A 10 1.93 14.39 5.89
N ALA A 11 0.81 15.11 5.81
CA ALA A 11 0.11 15.59 7.01
C ALA A 11 -0.39 14.42 7.88
N VAL A 12 -0.94 13.38 7.25
CA VAL A 12 -1.35 12.15 7.95
C VAL A 12 -0.15 11.45 8.58
N ALA A 13 0.96 11.31 7.86
CA ALA A 13 2.19 10.69 8.38
C ALA A 13 2.75 11.47 9.58
N GLN A 14 2.76 12.80 9.54
CA GLN A 14 3.17 13.65 10.66
C GLN A 14 2.28 13.44 11.88
N LEU A 15 0.96 13.35 11.70
CA LEU A 15 0.03 13.03 12.78
C LEU A 15 0.30 11.64 13.38
N LEU A 16 0.50 10.62 12.54
CA LEU A 16 0.84 9.27 12.99
C LEU A 16 2.13 9.25 13.83
N ILE A 17 3.16 10.01 13.44
CA ILE A 17 4.43 10.12 14.19
C ILE A 17 4.22 10.71 15.61
N THR A 18 3.20 11.55 15.82
CA THR A 18 2.87 12.08 17.15
C THR A 18 2.15 11.07 18.04
N MET A 19 1.57 10.02 17.46
CA MET A 19 0.85 8.97 18.19
C MET A 19 1.74 7.75 18.50
N LEU A 20 2.96 7.72 17.97
CA LEU A 20 3.92 6.66 18.27
C LEU A 20 4.61 6.89 19.62
N PRO A 21 4.91 5.84 20.38
CA PRO A 21 5.76 5.92 21.56
C PRO A 21 7.14 6.53 21.26
N ASP A 22 7.70 7.26 22.22
CA ASP A 22 8.97 8.00 22.03
C ASP A 22 10.16 7.09 21.70
N ASP A 23 10.16 5.85 22.19
CA ASP A 23 11.19 4.84 22.00
C ASP A 23 11.17 4.19 20.60
N VAL A 24 10.05 4.31 19.87
CA VAL A 24 9.90 3.80 18.50
C VAL A 24 9.75 4.91 17.47
N ARG A 25 9.94 6.17 17.88
CA ARG A 25 9.68 7.33 17.03
C ARG A 25 10.63 7.31 15.84
N PRO A 26 10.11 7.17 14.60
CA PRO A 26 10.95 7.12 13.43
C PRO A 26 11.63 8.48 13.22
N SER A 27 12.78 8.45 12.55
CA SER A 27 13.47 9.67 12.10
C SER A 27 12.49 10.56 11.34
N SER A 28 12.59 11.88 11.51
CA SER A 28 11.81 12.86 10.73
C SER A 28 12.16 12.84 9.24
N ARG A 29 13.19 12.08 8.84
CA ARG A 29 13.61 11.91 7.47
C ARG A 29 12.63 11.00 6.72
N LEU A 30 11.79 11.63 5.90
CA LEU A 30 10.92 10.93 4.96
C LEU A 30 11.78 10.22 3.90
N VAL A 31 11.62 8.91 3.77
CA VAL A 31 12.17 8.12 2.67
C VAL A 31 11.02 7.71 1.77
N THR A 32 11.11 8.06 0.50
CA THR A 32 10.16 7.56 -0.50
C THR A 32 10.52 6.12 -0.84
N HIS A 33 9.58 5.21 -0.60
CA HIS A 33 9.66 3.85 -1.10
C HIS A 33 9.05 3.82 -2.52
N ASP A 34 9.83 3.39 -3.50
CA ASP A 34 9.37 3.17 -4.88
C ASP A 34 9.70 1.72 -5.27
N PRO A 35 8.71 0.82 -5.25
CA PRO A 35 8.91 -0.58 -5.60
C PRO A 35 8.88 -0.84 -7.12
N GLY A 36 8.76 0.20 -7.95
CA GLY A 36 8.81 0.06 -9.41
C GLY A 36 7.52 -0.45 -10.05
N LEU A 37 6.37 -0.34 -9.36
CA LEU A 37 5.05 -0.69 -9.93
C LEU A 37 4.62 0.26 -11.07
N GLY A 38 5.22 1.45 -11.13
CA GLY A 38 4.83 2.51 -12.05
C GLY A 38 3.54 3.22 -11.61
N ILE A 39 2.99 4.03 -12.52
CA ILE A 39 1.79 4.83 -12.26
C ILE A 39 0.57 4.10 -12.83
N GLN A 40 -0.46 3.93 -12.01
CA GLN A 40 -1.75 3.42 -12.47
C GLN A 40 -2.35 4.32 -13.56
N SER A 41 -2.87 3.71 -14.63
CA SER A 41 -3.43 4.42 -15.78
C SER A 41 -4.96 4.57 -15.77
N ASP A 42 -5.63 3.99 -14.77
CA ASP A 42 -7.09 4.05 -14.59
C ASP A 42 -7.49 4.69 -13.26
N SER A 43 -8.79 4.81 -13.00
CA SER A 43 -9.34 5.47 -11.81
C SER A 43 -9.85 4.52 -10.72
N TYR A 44 -9.64 3.20 -10.83
CA TYR A 44 -10.28 2.21 -9.95
C TYR A 44 -9.34 1.20 -9.28
N ASN A 45 -8.12 1.01 -9.78
CA ASN A 45 -7.12 0.09 -9.23
C ASN A 45 -6.24 0.69 -8.10
N CYS A 46 -6.47 1.93 -7.65
CA CYS A 46 -5.55 2.59 -6.70
C CYS A 46 -5.38 1.82 -5.39
N GLY A 47 -6.47 1.24 -4.86
CA GLY A 47 -6.39 0.37 -3.69
C GLY A 47 -5.53 -0.87 -3.90
N VAL A 48 -5.52 -1.43 -5.11
CA VAL A 48 -4.70 -2.61 -5.45
C VAL A 48 -3.22 -2.24 -5.47
N TYR A 49 -2.87 -1.10 -6.05
CA TYR A 49 -1.50 -0.60 -6.06
C TYR A 49 -1.00 -0.36 -4.63
N VAL A 50 -1.82 0.26 -3.77
CA VAL A 50 -1.45 0.47 -2.34
C VAL A 50 -1.22 -0.85 -1.62
N LEU A 51 -2.06 -1.87 -1.83
CA LEU A 51 -1.88 -3.18 -1.20
C LEU A 51 -0.61 -3.89 -1.70
N LEU A 52 -0.31 -3.82 -3.00
CA LEU A 52 0.89 -4.42 -3.58
C LEU A 52 2.17 -3.69 -3.13
N ASP A 53 2.17 -2.36 -3.12
CA ASP A 53 3.27 -1.56 -2.58
C ASP A 53 3.54 -1.94 -1.12
N PHE A 54 2.49 -2.12 -0.32
CA PHE A 54 2.63 -2.51 1.08
C PHE A 54 3.18 -3.93 1.26
N GLU A 55 2.79 -4.88 0.41
CA GLU A 55 3.38 -6.22 0.42
C GLU A 55 4.88 -6.20 0.10
N MET A 56 5.28 -5.42 -0.91
CA MET A 56 6.68 -5.28 -1.29
C MET A 56 7.50 -4.57 -0.22
N PHE A 57 6.91 -3.56 0.42
CA PHE A 57 7.48 -2.92 1.59
C PHE A 57 7.69 -3.93 2.74
N CYS A 58 6.79 -4.88 2.91
CA CYS A 58 6.90 -5.98 3.88
C CYS A 58 7.84 -7.12 3.42
N GLY A 59 8.51 -6.99 2.28
CA GLY A 59 9.51 -7.95 1.79
C GLY A 59 9.00 -8.95 0.75
N SER A 60 7.83 -8.76 0.15
CA SER A 60 7.43 -9.57 -1.00
C SER A 60 8.28 -9.25 -2.23
N GLU A 61 8.41 -10.23 -3.14
CA GLU A 61 9.13 -10.04 -4.40
C GLU A 61 8.55 -8.88 -5.23
N PRO A 62 9.42 -8.03 -5.84
CA PRO A 62 8.98 -6.95 -6.70
C PRO A 62 8.37 -7.51 -7.98
N LEU A 63 7.17 -7.03 -8.33
CA LEU A 63 6.44 -7.49 -9.52
C LEU A 63 6.78 -6.69 -10.79
N GLY A 64 7.45 -5.53 -10.64
CA GLY A 64 7.70 -4.60 -11.73
C GLY A 64 6.40 -4.07 -12.34
N HIS A 65 6.38 -3.90 -13.66
CA HIS A 65 5.23 -3.33 -14.37
C HIS A 65 4.04 -4.29 -14.42
N LEU A 66 2.86 -3.81 -14.02
CA LEU A 66 1.64 -4.61 -13.95
C LEU A 66 0.75 -4.38 -15.18
N ASP A 67 0.46 -5.46 -15.90
CA ASP A 67 -0.56 -5.42 -16.95
C ASP A 67 -1.98 -5.55 -16.36
N LYS A 68 -2.99 -5.25 -17.19
CA LYS A 68 -4.40 -5.29 -16.78
C LYS A 68 -4.83 -6.65 -16.24
N LYS A 69 -4.30 -7.74 -16.81
CA LYS A 69 -4.66 -9.11 -16.43
C LYS A 69 -4.09 -9.44 -15.05
N THR A 70 -2.85 -9.04 -14.80
CA THR A 70 -2.17 -9.20 -13.51
C THR A 70 -2.91 -8.43 -12.42
N LEU A 71 -3.33 -7.19 -12.69
CA LEU A 71 -4.14 -6.41 -11.75
C LEU A 71 -5.46 -7.10 -11.41
N GLN A 72 -6.14 -7.72 -12.39
CA GLN A 72 -7.36 -8.49 -12.13
C GLN A 72 -7.08 -9.73 -11.25
N CYS A 73 -5.99 -10.45 -11.52
CA CYS A 73 -5.57 -11.57 -10.68
C CYS A 73 -5.29 -11.13 -9.23
N MET A 74 -4.58 -10.01 -9.04
CA MET A 74 -4.29 -9.49 -7.70
C MET A 74 -5.55 -9.07 -6.96
N ARG A 75 -6.49 -8.40 -7.64
CA ARG A 75 -7.81 -8.08 -7.06
C ARG A 75 -8.54 -9.33 -6.59
N TYR A 76 -8.56 -10.37 -7.42
CA TYR A 76 -9.20 -11.63 -7.05
C TYR A 76 -8.49 -12.31 -5.88
N ARG A 77 -7.15 -12.25 -5.82
CA ARG A 77 -6.36 -12.74 -4.68
C ARG A 77 -6.79 -12.06 -3.37
N TYR A 78 -6.89 -10.73 -3.36
CA TYR A 78 -7.33 -9.98 -2.18
C TYR A 78 -8.77 -10.31 -1.79
N LEU A 79 -9.70 -10.34 -2.75
CA LEU A 79 -11.09 -10.74 -2.49
C LEU A 79 -11.16 -12.14 -1.84
N ARG A 80 -10.37 -13.08 -2.35
CA ARG A 80 -10.27 -14.44 -1.81
C ARG A 80 -9.71 -14.49 -0.39
N MET A 81 -8.84 -13.57 -0.02
CA MET A 81 -8.35 -13.48 1.36
C MET A 81 -9.47 -13.00 2.30
N CYS A 82 -10.20 -11.95 1.94
CA CYS A 82 -11.34 -11.47 2.72
C CYS A 82 -12.40 -12.56 2.93
N MET A 83 -12.76 -13.29 1.86
CA MET A 83 -13.75 -14.37 1.95
C MET A 83 -13.27 -15.57 2.79
N LYS A 84 -11.96 -15.79 2.92
CA LYS A 84 -11.42 -16.86 3.78
C LYS A 84 -11.46 -16.48 5.25
N GLU A 85 -11.22 -15.21 5.57
CA GLU A 85 -11.25 -14.70 6.94
C GLU A 85 -12.67 -14.78 7.52
N GLU A 86 -13.71 -14.55 6.71
CA GLU A 86 -15.12 -14.72 7.12
C GLU A 86 -15.48 -16.16 7.51
N GLY A 87 -14.75 -17.16 7.02
CA GLY A 87 -14.97 -18.58 7.35
C GLY A 87 -14.25 -19.07 8.60
N SER A 88 -13.33 -18.28 9.17
CA SER A 88 -12.52 -18.71 10.33
C SER A 88 -12.97 -18.12 11.66
N SER A 89 -13.92 -17.18 11.64
CA SER A 89 -14.52 -16.57 12.84
C SER A 89 -15.73 -17.31 13.40
N SER A 90 -16.04 -18.51 12.88
CA SER A 90 -17.11 -19.38 13.36
C SER A 90 -16.60 -20.77 13.71
N SER A 91 -15.68 -20.85 14.68
CA SER A 91 -15.30 -22.07 15.41
C SER A 91 -14.87 -21.72 16.83
#